data_AF-A0A838WPP7-F1
#
_entry.id   AF-A0A838WPP7-F1
#
_cell.length_a   1.000
_cell.length_b   1.000
_cell.length_c   1.000
_cell.angle_alpha   90.00
_cell.angle_beta   90.00
_cell.angle_gamma   90.00
#
_symmetry.space_group_name_H-M   'P 1'
#
loop_
_entity.id
_entity.type
_entity.pdbx_description
1 polymer ?
#
loop_
_entity_poly.entity_id
_entity_poly.type
_entity_poly.pdbx_seq_one_letter_code
_entity_poly.pdbx_strand_id
1 'polypeptide(L)'
;ENGGLILDGDKGIFIGSEDTRSIEIANRQGLFARDTKIVLDHIFHGSPLYVTAEQSLYTLKIADAARRAAETGLTIFLDQD
;
A
#
# COMPACT_ATOMS: atom_id res chain seq x y z
N GLU A 1 12.44 -8.42 -15.19
CA GLU A 1 12.28 -8.14 -13.76
C GLU A 1 13.67 -8.05 -13.14
N ASN A 2 13.95 -7.04 -12.31
CA ASN A 2 15.31 -6.73 -11.83
C ASN A 2 15.60 -7.30 -10.42
N GLY A 3 14.73 -8.18 -9.91
CA GLY A 3 14.82 -8.74 -8.57
C GLY A 3 13.45 -8.91 -7.90
N GLY A 4 13.47 -9.31 -6.63
CA GLY A 4 12.28 -9.49 -5.79
C GLY A 4 12.45 -8.90 -4.38
N LEU A 5 11.33 -8.59 -3.74
CA LEU A 5 11.28 -8.12 -2.35
C LEU A 5 10.51 -9.12 -1.50
N ILE A 6 11.13 -9.60 -0.42
CA ILE A 6 10.49 -10.43 0.60
C ILE A 6 10.34 -9.59 1.86
N LEU A 7 9.12 -9.46 2.36
CA LEU A 7 8.81 -8.80 3.62
C LEU A 7 8.20 -9.85 4.56
N ASP A 8 8.88 -10.13 5.67
CA ASP A 8 8.43 -11.04 6.73
C ASP A 8 8.43 -10.30 8.08
N GLY A 9 7.26 -9.85 8.49
CA GLY A 9 7.10 -9.04 9.70
C GLY A 9 7.87 -7.72 9.62
N ASP A 10 8.90 -7.60 10.45
CA ASP A 10 9.82 -6.45 10.54
C ASP A 10 11.15 -6.67 9.80
N LYS A 11 11.26 -7.74 9.01
CA LYS A 11 12.44 -8.04 8.20
C LYS A 11 12.13 -7.91 6.72
N GLY A 12 12.95 -7.13 6.01
CA GLY A 12 12.93 -7.03 4.56
C GLY A 12 14.18 -7.67 3.95
N ILE A 13 14.04 -8.31 2.79
CA ILE A 13 15.14 -8.79 1.97
C ILE A 13 14.88 -8.42 0.52
N PHE A 14 15.81 -7.69 -0.09
CA PHE A 14 15.87 -7.49 -1.53
C PHE A 14 16.78 -8.55 -2.15
N ILE A 15 16.29 -9.24 -3.18
CA ILE A 15 17.02 -10.22 -3.97
C ILE A 15 17.21 -9.62 -5.36
N GLY A 16 18.39 -9.08 -5.62
CA GLY A 16 18.81 -8.63 -6.94
C GLY A 16 19.35 -9.77 -7.79
N SER A 17 19.74 -9.47 -9.03
CA SER A 17 20.36 -10.44 -9.94
C SER A 17 21.73 -10.94 -9.46
N GLU A 18 22.45 -10.11 -8.70
CA GLU A 18 23.83 -10.37 -8.28
C GLU A 18 24.00 -10.44 -6.76
N ASP A 19 23.08 -9.85 -5.99
CA ASP A 19 23.20 -9.71 -4.56
C ASP A 19 21.88 -9.80 -3.80
N THR A 20 21.98 -10.23 -2.55
CA THR A 20 20.86 -10.26 -1.60
C THR A 20 21.19 -9.31 -0.45
N ARG A 21 20.33 -8.33 -0.20
CA ARG A 21 20.52 -7.31 0.82
C ARG A 21 19.36 -7.27 1.78
N SER A 22 19.67 -7.22 3.08
CA SER A 22 18.64 -6.96 4.10
C SER A 22 18.19 -5.50 4.03
N ILE A 23 16.90 -5.28 4.25
CA ILE A 23 16.25 -3.99 4.37
C ILE A 23 15.71 -3.86 5.78
N GLU A 24 16.07 -2.78 6.45
CA GLU A 24 15.50 -2.40 7.73
C GLU A 24 14.05 -1.94 7.51
N ILE A 25 13.10 -2.56 8.21
CA ILE A 25 11.71 -2.14 8.22
C ILE A 25 11.46 -1.36 9.50
N ALA A 26 11.17 -0.07 9.36
CA ALA A 26 10.83 0.78 10.49
C ALA A 26 9.58 0.26 11.20
N ASN A 27 9.56 0.37 12.53
CA ASN A 27 8.39 0.00 13.32
C ASN A 27 7.18 0.87 12.95
N ARG A 28 5.97 0.36 13.24
CA ARG A 28 4.71 1.07 12.97
C ARG A 28 4.31 2.06 14.07
N GLN A 29 5.12 2.19 15.12
CA GLN A 29 4.80 3.04 16.26
C GLN A 29 4.82 4.50 15.82
N GLY A 30 3.77 5.25 16.18
CA GLY A 30 3.65 6.66 15.80
C GLY A 30 3.07 6.92 14.40
N LEU A 31 2.74 5.90 13.60
CA LEU A 31 2.09 6.13 12.29
C LEU A 31 0.74 6.84 12.43
N PHE A 32 -0.07 6.53 13.44
CA PHE A 32 -1.32 7.27 13.71
C PHE A 32 -1.08 8.74 14.08
N ALA A 33 -0.06 9.01 14.89
CA ALA A 33 0.30 10.38 15.26
C ALA A 33 0.78 11.18 14.03
N ARG A 34 1.55 10.53 13.15
CA ARG A 34 1.98 11.11 11.87
C ARG A 34 0.79 11.36 10.95
N ASP A 35 -0.12 10.41 10.83
CA ASP A 35 -1.34 10.54 10.03
C ASP A 35 -2.22 11.72 10.50
N THR A 36 -2.49 11.78 11.80
CA THR A 36 -3.25 12.88 12.42
C THR A 36 -2.56 14.23 12.18
N LYS A 37 -1.23 14.29 12.32
CA LYS A 37 -0.47 15.52 12.04
C LYS A 37 -0.63 15.97 10.58
N ILE A 38 -0.54 15.05 9.62
CA ILE A 38 -0.71 15.38 8.19
C ILE A 38 -2.11 15.93 7.93
N VAL A 39 -3.14 15.36 8.56
CA VAL A 39 -4.52 15.87 8.46
C VAL A 39 -4.64 17.28 9.03
N LEU A 40 -4.07 17.55 10.21
CA LEU A 40 -4.06 18.89 10.80
C LEU A 40 -3.30 19.90 9.92
N ASP A 41 -2.15 19.49 9.37
CA ASP A 41 -1.36 20.32 8.46
C ASP A 41 -2.13 20.65 7.18
N HIS A 42 -2.91 19.70 6.65
CA HIS A 42 -3.82 19.94 5.53
C HIS A 42 -4.93 20.93 5.90
N ILE A 43 -5.60 20.74 7.04
CA ILE A 43 -6.73 21.59 7.48
C ILE A 43 -6.28 23.03 7.73
N PHE A 44 -5.14 23.23 8.40
CA PHE A 44 -4.69 24.56 8.81
C PHE A 44 -3.80 25.26 7.78
N HIS A 45 -3.08 24.52 6.94
CA HIS A 45 -2.07 25.08 6.04
C HIS A 45 -2.24 24.67 4.56
N GLY A 46 -3.20 23.82 4.24
CA GLY A 46 -3.44 23.34 2.87
C GLY A 46 -2.36 22.39 2.34
N SER A 47 -1.48 21.85 3.21
CA SER A 47 -0.46 20.87 2.83
C SER A 47 -1.10 19.63 2.17
N PRO A 48 -0.53 19.04 1.11
CA PRO A 48 -1.14 17.88 0.45
C PRO A 48 -1.19 16.67 1.38
N LEU A 49 -2.28 15.89 1.29
CA LEU A 49 -2.38 14.60 1.94
C LEU A 49 -1.49 13.57 1.21
N TYR A 50 -1.02 12.55 1.93
CA TYR A 50 -0.19 11.49 1.36
C TYR A 50 -0.99 10.45 0.54
N VAL A 51 -2.32 10.55 0.55
CA VAL A 51 -3.26 9.71 -0.19
C VAL A 51 -4.42 10.56 -0.69
N THR A 52 -4.95 10.24 -1.86
CA THR A 52 -6.18 10.86 -2.38
C THR A 52 -7.39 9.94 -2.20
N ALA A 53 -8.60 10.52 -2.30
CA ALA A 53 -9.83 9.75 -2.23
C ALA A 53 -9.92 8.72 -3.37
N GLU A 54 -9.47 9.10 -4.56
CA GLU A 54 -9.46 8.27 -5.77
C GLU A 54 -8.55 7.05 -5.61
N GLN A 55 -7.38 7.20 -4.99
CA GLN A 55 -6.48 6.07 -4.70
C GLN A 55 -7.13 5.07 -3.72
N SER A 56 -7.83 5.58 -2.71
CA SER A 56 -8.58 4.75 -1.75
C SER A 56 -9.76 4.03 -2.44
N LEU A 57 -10.49 4.74 -3.31
CA LEU A 57 -11.61 4.17 -4.07
C LEU A 57 -11.15 3.09 -5.05
N TYR A 58 -10.02 3.30 -5.73
CA TYR A 58 -9.44 2.29 -6.61
C TYR A 58 -9.08 1.02 -5.83
N THR A 59 -8.45 1.17 -4.65
CA THR A 59 -8.16 0.04 -3.75
C THR A 59 -9.43 -0.72 -3.36
N LEU A 60 -10.52 0.00 -3.08
CA LEU A 60 -11.82 -0.61 -2.77
C LEU A 60 -12.41 -1.37 -3.98
N LYS A 61 -12.29 -0.84 -5.20
CA LYS A 61 -12.72 -1.50 -6.45
C LYS A 61 -12.02 -2.85 -6.64
N ILE A 62 -10.69 -2.89 -6.40
CA ILE A 62 -9.92 -4.15 -6.45
C ILE A 62 -10.38 -5.12 -5.36
N ALA A 63 -10.53 -4.63 -4.11
CA ALA A 63 -10.92 -5.47 -2.99
C ALA A 63 -12.31 -6.11 -3.19
N ASP A 64 -13.28 -5.37 -3.72
CA ASP A 64 -14.61 -5.89 -4.05
C ASP A 64 -14.55 -6.96 -5.15
N ALA A 65 -13.76 -6.73 -6.21
CA ALA A 65 -13.59 -7.72 -7.27
C ALA A 65 -12.94 -9.01 -6.77
N ALA A 66 -11.91 -8.91 -5.91
CA ALA A 66 -11.28 -10.07 -5.29
C ALA A 66 -12.25 -10.85 -4.40
N ARG A 67 -13.07 -10.15 -3.60
CA ARG A 67 -14.13 -10.75 -2.79
C ARG A 67 -15.13 -11.51 -3.65
N ARG A 68 -15.66 -10.88 -4.71
CA ARG A 68 -16.61 -11.49 -5.66
C ARG A 68 -16.02 -12.69 -6.40
N ALA A 69 -14.75 -12.62 -6.79
CA ALA A 69 -14.06 -13.73 -7.43
C ALA A 69 -13.96 -14.94 -6.49
N ALA A 70 -13.61 -14.71 -5.22
CA ALA A 70 -13.54 -15.76 -4.20
C ALA A 70 -14.91 -16.40 -3.92
N GLU A 71 -15.98 -15.60 -3.88
CA GLU A 71 -17.35 -16.08 -3.64
C GLU A 71 -17.93 -16.88 -4.81
N THR A 72 -17.58 -16.51 -6.05
CA THR A 72 -18.17 -17.10 -7.27
C THR A 72 -17.28 -18.16 -7.92
N GLY A 73 -15.98 -18.19 -7.61
CA GLY A 73 -14.99 -18.98 -8.32
C GLY A 73 -14.72 -18.50 -9.75
N LEU A 74 -15.22 -17.32 -10.13
CA LEU A 74 -15.06 -16.77 -11.47
C LEU A 74 -14.09 -15.59 -11.48
N THR A 75 -13.37 -15.42 -12.58
CA THR A 75 -12.54 -14.24 -12.82
C THR A 75 -13.43 -13.00 -12.99
N ILE A 76 -13.18 -11.95 -12.20
CA ILE A 76 -13.83 -10.65 -12.33
C ILE A 76 -12.92 -9.72 -13.13
N PHE A 77 -13.40 -9.22 -14.27
CA PHE A 77 -12.70 -8.21 -15.06
C PHE A 77 -13.08 -6.81 -14.58
N LEU A 78 -12.09 -5.91 -14.52
CA LEU A 78 -12.27 -4.52 -14.14
C LEU A 78 -12.04 -3.63 -15.35
N ASP A 79 -13.01 -2.76 -15.61
CA ASP A 79 -12.88 -1.75 -16.65
C ASP A 79 -11.89 -0.65 -16.20
N GLN A 80 -11.11 -0.16 -17.16
CA GLN A 80 -10.24 1.00 -17.01
C GLN A 80 -11.13 2.24 -17.24
N ASP A 81 -11.69 2.80 -16.18
CA ASP A 81 -12.29 4.14 -16.23
C ASP A 81 -11.19 5.19 -16.14
#